data_AF-A0A6J4XGA7-F1
#
_entry.id   AF-A0A6J4XGA7-F1
#
_cell.length_a   1.000
_cell.length_b   1.000
_cell.length_c   1.000
_cell.angle_alpha   90.00
_cell.angle_beta   90.00
_cell.angle_gamma   90.00
#
_symmetry.space_group_name_H-M   'P 1'
#
loop_
_entity.id
_entity.type
_entity.pdbx_description
1 polymer ?
#
loop_
_entity_poly.entity_id
_entity_poly.type
_entity_poly.pdbx_seq_one_letter_code
_entity_poly.pdbx_strand_id
1 'polypeptide(L)'
;MLDKENLRKADVYSGAIICLFGLWIILQALKMPMKDSWGGVQNVWYVSPAIFPLFIGCMIMLLGGLLCRTALKMIGIKAFADTVRWLSSKALLQFFNSVPNLRFYSIVVLFLSFVFLNIPRIDFFLSAVLFLTVFITSFYFDDAALLKKLFFFYLAGVIVLIIYFLLGLNEPLGRIVPFPADILALCFIFAYSVYAWMLIRNNGVLRKKYRTAMIVAFASPFIVGTIFKYFLLVPMPAEGIVVAVMDYFWYLEFLE
;
A
#
# COMPACT_ATOMS: atom_id res chain seq x y z
N MET A 1 -20.21 20.27 2.12
CA MET A 1 -20.38 19.09 3.00
C MET A 1 -21.42 18.19 2.35
N LEU A 2 -21.18 16.88 2.24
CA LEU A 2 -22.23 15.96 1.75
C LEU A 2 -23.41 15.95 2.72
N ASP A 3 -24.63 15.88 2.19
CA ASP A 3 -25.82 15.66 3.01
C ASP A 3 -25.69 14.38 3.84
N LYS A 4 -26.07 14.47 5.12
CA LYS A 4 -26.00 13.35 6.07
C LYS A 4 -26.72 12.10 5.54
N GLU A 5 -27.78 12.28 4.76
CA GLU A 5 -28.50 11.19 4.13
C GLU A 5 -27.65 10.41 3.10
N ASN A 6 -26.86 11.11 2.29
CA ASN A 6 -25.98 10.48 1.30
C ASN A 6 -24.82 9.73 1.96
N LEU A 7 -24.32 10.21 3.11
CA LEU A 7 -23.32 9.49 3.91
C LEU A 7 -23.90 8.18 4.47
N ARG A 8 -25.13 8.20 4.97
CA ARG A 8 -25.80 6.98 5.46
C ARG A 8 -26.05 5.97 4.35
N LYS A 9 -26.41 6.44 3.15
CA LYS A 9 -26.55 5.59 1.97
C LYS A 9 -25.25 4.84 1.64
N ALA A 10 -24.12 5.54 1.67
CA ALA A 10 -22.81 4.91 1.50
C ALA A 10 -22.49 3.89 2.61
N ASP A 11 -22.87 4.18 3.86
CA ASP A 11 -22.67 3.30 5.02
C ASP A 11 -23.31 1.90 4.81
N VAL A 12 -24.49 1.79 4.19
CA VAL A 12 -25.13 0.48 3.93
C VAL A 12 -24.22 -0.42 3.08
N TYR A 13 -23.67 0.13 1.99
CA TYR A 13 -22.84 -0.62 1.05
C TYR A 13 -21.46 -0.89 1.61
N SER A 14 -20.82 0.11 2.23
CA SER A 14 -19.52 -0.09 2.86
C SER A 14 -19.62 -1.09 4.01
N GLY A 15 -20.68 -1.04 4.82
CA GLY A 15 -20.93 -2.00 5.89
C GLY A 15 -21.13 -3.42 5.36
N ALA A 16 -21.90 -3.59 4.28
CA ALA A 16 -22.09 -4.90 3.64
C ALA A 16 -20.77 -5.45 3.07
N ILE A 17 -19.99 -4.63 2.35
CA ILE A 17 -18.69 -5.03 1.79
C ILE A 17 -17.71 -5.40 2.91
N ILE A 18 -17.62 -4.58 3.97
CA ILE A 18 -16.77 -4.84 5.13
C ILE A 18 -17.19 -6.14 5.82
N CYS A 19 -18.48 -6.39 5.97
CA CYS A 19 -19.00 -7.61 6.57
C CYS A 19 -18.59 -8.86 5.75
N LEU A 20 -18.79 -8.82 4.43
CA LEU A 20 -18.40 -9.91 3.52
C LEU A 20 -16.87 -10.10 3.49
N PHE A 21 -16.09 -9.02 3.56
CA PHE A 21 -14.64 -9.08 3.65
C PHE A 21 -14.17 -9.74 4.95
N GLY A 22 -14.77 -9.39 6.09
CA GLY A 22 -14.51 -10.05 7.37
C GLY A 22 -14.84 -11.54 7.33
N LEU A 23 -15.97 -11.91 6.73
CA LEU A 23 -16.35 -13.31 6.51
C LEU A 23 -15.32 -14.04 5.63
N TRP A 24 -14.86 -13.41 4.55
CA TRP A 24 -13.82 -13.98 3.69
C TRP A 24 -12.50 -14.23 4.43
N ILE A 25 -12.07 -13.30 5.29
CA ILE A 25 -10.89 -13.49 6.15
C ILE A 25 -11.06 -14.72 7.06
N ILE A 26 -12.22 -14.86 7.71
CA ILE A 26 -12.52 -16.02 8.55
C ILE A 26 -12.42 -17.32 7.73
N LEU A 27 -13.00 -17.34 6.53
CA LEU A 27 -12.94 -18.50 5.65
C LEU A 27 -11.51 -18.87 5.22
N GLN A 28 -10.62 -17.90 5.05
CA GLN A 28 -9.21 -18.18 4.78
C GLN A 28 -8.45 -18.62 6.03
N ALA A 29 -8.73 -18.01 7.19
CA ALA A 29 -8.13 -18.37 8.47
C ALA A 29 -8.44 -19.82 8.85
N LEU A 30 -9.66 -20.30 8.57
CA LEU A 30 -10.08 -21.68 8.83
C LEU A 30 -9.30 -22.72 8.00
N LYS A 31 -8.63 -22.33 6.91
CA LYS A 31 -7.78 -23.22 6.12
C LYS A 31 -6.35 -23.34 6.68
N MET A 32 -5.98 -22.52 7.65
CA MET A 32 -4.65 -22.53 8.25
C MET A 32 -4.57 -23.60 9.35
N PRO A 33 -3.41 -24.24 9.55
CA PRO A 33 -3.25 -25.27 10.57
C PRO A 33 -3.42 -24.68 11.98
N MET A 34 -4.40 -25.22 12.72
CA MET A 34 -4.70 -24.82 14.11
C MET A 34 -3.77 -25.50 15.12
N LYS A 35 -3.17 -26.64 14.75
CA LYS A 35 -2.16 -27.37 15.50
C LYS A 35 -1.19 -27.96 14.50
N ASP A 36 0.10 -27.79 14.73
CA ASP A 36 1.14 -28.39 13.91
C ASP A 36 2.33 -28.82 14.77
N SER A 37 3.08 -29.83 14.32
CA SER A 37 4.26 -30.32 15.00
C SER A 37 5.49 -29.80 14.25
N TRP A 38 6.18 -28.84 14.83
CA TRP A 38 7.42 -28.30 14.26
C TRP A 38 8.58 -28.59 15.20
N GLY A 39 9.59 -29.31 14.72
CA GLY A 39 10.78 -29.67 15.51
C GLY A 39 10.53 -30.60 16.71
N GLY A 40 9.46 -31.43 16.67
CA GLY A 40 9.13 -32.36 17.76
C GLY A 40 8.37 -31.73 18.94
N VAL A 41 8.06 -30.44 18.86
CA VAL A 41 7.18 -29.74 19.81
C VAL A 41 5.80 -29.56 19.19
N GLN A 42 4.76 -29.99 19.91
CA GLN A 42 3.38 -29.80 19.51
C GLN A 42 3.00 -28.33 19.70
N ASN A 43 2.74 -27.60 18.61
CA ASN A 43 2.23 -26.23 18.71
C ASN A 43 0.79 -26.26 19.25
N VAL A 44 0.59 -25.56 20.37
CA VAL A 44 -0.71 -25.40 21.00
C VAL A 44 -1.54 -24.41 20.20
N TRP A 45 -2.86 -24.56 20.24
CA TRP A 45 -3.81 -23.76 19.44
C TRP A 45 -3.56 -22.23 19.54
N TYR A 46 -3.15 -21.69 20.69
CA TYR A 46 -2.90 -20.26 20.89
C TYR A 46 -1.67 -19.70 20.14
N VAL A 47 -0.81 -20.58 19.62
CA VAL A 47 0.34 -20.22 18.76
C VAL A 47 -0.04 -20.32 17.27
N SER A 48 -1.28 -20.73 16.96
CA SER A 48 -1.71 -20.90 15.58
C SER A 48 -1.68 -19.58 14.81
N PRO A 49 -1.13 -19.56 13.58
CA PRO A 49 -1.17 -18.40 12.70
C PRO A 49 -2.60 -17.99 12.32
N ALA A 50 -3.60 -18.87 12.53
CA ALA A 50 -5.00 -18.62 12.22
C ALA A 50 -5.70 -17.67 13.21
N ILE A 51 -5.27 -17.62 14.48
CA ILE A 51 -6.01 -16.92 15.54
C ILE A 51 -6.15 -15.44 15.28
N PHE A 52 -5.07 -14.79 14.87
CA PHE A 52 -5.06 -13.35 14.64
C PHE A 52 -5.97 -12.95 13.45
N PRO A 53 -5.87 -13.60 12.27
CA PRO A 53 -6.85 -13.44 11.19
C PRO A 53 -8.29 -13.71 11.63
N LEU A 54 -8.53 -14.74 12.45
CA LEU A 54 -9.88 -15.12 12.87
C LEU A 54 -10.49 -14.08 13.83
N PHE A 55 -9.70 -13.57 14.77
CA PHE A 55 -10.11 -12.50 15.68
C PHE A 55 -10.44 -11.20 14.92
N ILE A 56 -9.53 -10.76 14.04
CA ILE A 56 -9.73 -9.54 13.23
C ILE A 56 -10.91 -9.72 12.30
N GLY A 57 -11.01 -10.85 11.60
CA GLY A 57 -12.11 -11.17 10.70
C GLY A 57 -13.46 -11.10 11.41
N CYS A 58 -13.56 -11.66 12.62
CA CYS A 58 -14.77 -11.57 13.46
C CYS A 58 -15.13 -10.13 13.83
N MET A 59 -14.15 -9.32 14.28
CA MET A 59 -14.41 -7.92 14.62
C MET A 59 -14.86 -7.11 13.39
N ILE A 60 -14.20 -7.28 12.25
CA ILE A 60 -14.55 -6.61 10.98
C ILE A 60 -15.96 -7.01 10.55
N MET A 61 -16.28 -8.31 10.59
CA MET A 61 -17.60 -8.82 10.23
C MET A 61 -18.70 -8.23 11.12
N LEU A 62 -18.48 -8.20 12.44
CA LEU A 62 -19.43 -7.63 13.40
C LEU A 62 -19.62 -6.13 13.18
N LEU A 63 -18.55 -5.36 13.05
CA LEU A 63 -18.62 -3.91 12.83
C LEU A 63 -19.30 -3.58 11.50
N GLY A 64 -18.97 -4.30 10.42
CA GLY A 64 -19.64 -4.16 9.13
C GLY A 64 -21.13 -4.46 9.22
N GLY A 65 -21.50 -5.53 9.92
CA GLY A 65 -22.91 -5.90 10.18
C GLY A 65 -23.66 -4.85 11.00
N LEU A 66 -23.05 -4.32 12.07
CA LEU A 66 -23.64 -3.25 12.89
C LEU A 66 -23.82 -1.96 12.10
N LEU A 67 -22.84 -1.59 11.28
CA LEU A 67 -22.88 -0.41 10.43
C LEU A 67 -24.00 -0.52 9.38
N CYS A 68 -24.10 -1.67 8.71
CA CYS A 68 -25.19 -1.98 7.77
C CYS A 68 -26.57 -1.94 8.46
N ARG A 69 -26.71 -2.59 9.62
CA ARG A 69 -27.96 -2.59 10.40
C ARG A 69 -28.38 -1.17 10.81
N THR A 70 -27.42 -0.35 11.23
CA THR A 70 -27.66 1.02 11.70
C THR A 70 -28.06 1.94 10.54
N ALA A 71 -27.41 1.79 9.39
CA ALA A 71 -27.73 2.54 8.18
C ALA A 71 -29.09 2.14 7.59
N LEU A 72 -29.40 0.84 7.54
CA LEU A 72 -30.70 0.33 7.09
C LEU A 72 -31.87 0.80 7.96
N LYS A 73 -31.67 0.86 9.29
CA LYS A 73 -32.68 1.38 10.22
C LYS A 73 -32.98 2.87 10.03
N MET A 74 -32.00 3.67 9.60
CA MET A 74 -32.17 5.12 9.41
C MET A 74 -32.74 5.49 8.04
N ILE A 75 -32.40 4.74 7.00
CA ILE A 75 -32.75 5.07 5.60
C ILE A 75 -34.08 4.40 5.19
N GLY A 76 -34.41 3.26 5.79
CA GLY A 76 -35.56 2.44 5.43
C GLY A 76 -35.37 1.68 4.12
N ILE A 77 -36.12 0.57 3.96
CA ILE A 77 -35.99 -0.35 2.80
C ILE A 77 -36.35 0.33 1.48
N LYS A 78 -37.23 1.36 1.49
CA LYS A 78 -37.64 2.10 0.28
C LYS A 78 -36.52 2.94 -0.33
N ALA A 79 -35.61 3.50 0.47
CA ALA A 79 -34.48 4.29 -0.05
C ALA A 79 -33.28 3.43 -0.48
N PHE A 80 -33.34 2.10 -0.33
CA PHE A 80 -32.37 1.18 -0.94
C PHE A 80 -32.42 1.27 -2.48
N ALA A 81 -33.63 1.38 -3.06
CA ALA A 81 -33.82 1.57 -4.50
C ALA A 81 -33.26 2.92 -4.98
N ASP A 82 -33.47 4.00 -4.21
CA ASP A 82 -32.89 5.31 -4.50
C ASP A 82 -31.36 5.32 -4.32
N THR A 83 -30.83 4.45 -3.47
CA THR A 83 -29.38 4.34 -3.27
C THR A 83 -28.69 3.64 -4.43
N VAL A 84 -29.31 2.63 -5.05
CA VAL A 84 -28.82 2.04 -6.31
C VAL A 84 -28.77 3.09 -7.42
N ARG A 85 -29.80 3.96 -7.50
CA ARG A 85 -29.84 5.07 -8.45
C ARG A 85 -28.79 6.15 -8.14
N TRP A 86 -28.55 6.44 -6.87
CA TRP A 86 -27.47 7.32 -6.41
C TRP A 86 -26.08 6.75 -6.73
N LEU A 87 -25.91 5.42 -6.66
CA LEU A 87 -24.66 4.72 -6.97
C LEU A 87 -24.20 4.96 -8.43
N SER A 88 -25.14 5.23 -9.33
CA SER A 88 -24.89 5.52 -10.75
C SER A 88 -24.79 7.03 -11.06
N SER A 89 -24.97 7.90 -10.07
CA SER A 89 -25.04 9.35 -10.28
C SER A 89 -23.68 10.05 -10.27
N LYS A 90 -23.62 11.26 -10.86
CA LYS A 90 -22.45 12.16 -10.78
C LYS A 90 -22.06 12.52 -9.33
N ALA A 91 -22.98 12.39 -8.37
CA ALA A 91 -22.71 12.64 -6.96
C ALA A 91 -21.73 11.61 -6.35
N LEU A 92 -21.74 10.37 -6.84
CA LEU A 92 -20.78 9.34 -6.44
C LEU A 92 -19.36 9.69 -6.90
N LEU A 93 -19.21 10.16 -8.15
CA LEU A 93 -17.91 10.63 -8.67
C LEU A 93 -17.38 11.84 -7.88
N GLN A 94 -18.28 12.71 -7.43
CA GLN A 94 -17.92 13.85 -6.59
C GLN A 94 -17.54 13.43 -5.17
N PHE A 95 -18.18 12.39 -4.63
CA PHE A 95 -17.80 11.76 -3.36
C PHE A 95 -16.41 11.10 -3.45
N PHE A 96 -16.15 10.30 -4.49
CA PHE A 96 -14.84 9.67 -4.72
C PHE A 96 -13.71 10.69 -4.92
N ASN A 97 -14.01 11.83 -5.55
CA ASN A 97 -13.03 12.93 -5.73
C ASN A 97 -12.91 13.87 -4.54
N SER A 98 -13.60 13.62 -3.43
CA SER A 98 -13.44 14.45 -2.23
C SER A 98 -12.02 14.30 -1.64
N VAL A 99 -11.47 15.39 -1.12
CA VAL A 99 -10.11 15.43 -0.57
C VAL A 99 -9.87 14.36 0.51
N PRO A 100 -10.78 14.14 1.48
CA PRO A 100 -10.60 13.09 2.48
C PRO A 100 -10.54 11.69 1.88
N ASN A 101 -11.37 11.40 0.88
CA ASN A 101 -11.39 10.10 0.21
C ASN A 101 -10.14 9.87 -0.64
N LEU A 102 -9.65 10.90 -1.35
CA LEU A 102 -8.37 10.82 -2.06
C LEU A 102 -7.20 10.55 -1.14
N ARG A 103 -7.17 11.15 0.06
CA ARG A 103 -6.16 10.84 1.09
C ARG A 103 -6.26 9.38 1.52
N PHE A 104 -7.46 8.89 1.80
CA PHE A 104 -7.70 7.49 2.15
C PHE A 104 -7.24 6.53 1.02
N TYR A 105 -7.63 6.76 -0.23
CA TYR A 105 -7.20 5.93 -1.36
C TYR A 105 -5.69 5.98 -1.58
N SER A 106 -5.06 7.14 -1.39
CA SER A 106 -3.61 7.28 -1.47
C SER A 106 -2.92 6.36 -0.46
N ILE A 107 -3.40 6.35 0.79
CA ILE A 107 -2.87 5.44 1.83
C ILE A 107 -3.10 3.98 1.42
N VAL A 108 -4.34 3.61 1.08
CA VAL A 108 -4.68 2.22 0.74
C VAL A 108 -3.86 1.72 -0.44
N VAL A 109 -3.82 2.46 -1.55
CA VAL A 109 -3.07 2.09 -2.75
C VAL A 109 -1.58 1.99 -2.44
N LEU A 110 -1.02 2.93 -1.68
CA LEU A 110 0.39 2.93 -1.33
C LEU A 110 0.77 1.72 -0.46
N PHE A 111 -0.01 1.40 0.58
CA PHE A 111 0.25 0.24 1.42
C PHE A 111 0.03 -1.08 0.68
N LEU A 112 -1.05 -1.21 -0.09
CA LEU A 112 -1.32 -2.44 -0.84
C LEU A 112 -0.25 -2.70 -1.90
N SER A 113 0.15 -1.67 -2.65
CA SER A 113 1.24 -1.80 -3.62
C SER A 113 2.58 -2.09 -2.94
N PHE A 114 2.89 -1.44 -1.81
CA PHE A 114 4.11 -1.73 -1.08
C PHE A 114 4.19 -3.20 -0.61
N VAL A 115 3.16 -3.65 0.11
CA VAL A 115 3.15 -4.98 0.75
C VAL A 115 2.98 -6.12 -0.27
N PHE A 116 2.04 -6.00 -1.20
CA PHE A 116 1.68 -7.12 -2.08
C PHE A 116 2.39 -7.09 -3.43
N LEU A 117 2.87 -5.93 -3.88
CA LEU A 117 3.53 -5.78 -5.18
C LEU A 117 5.04 -5.65 -5.04
N ASN A 118 5.50 -4.62 -4.30
CA ASN A 118 6.90 -4.18 -4.31
C ASN A 118 7.79 -5.07 -3.43
N ILE A 119 7.49 -5.20 -2.13
CA ILE A 119 8.32 -5.97 -1.17
C ILE A 119 8.70 -7.37 -1.67
N PRO A 120 7.78 -8.17 -2.27
CA PRO A 120 8.13 -9.54 -2.66
C PRO A 120 8.95 -9.64 -3.96
N ARG A 121 9.11 -8.55 -4.73
CA ARG A 121 9.60 -8.62 -6.13
C ARG A 121 10.70 -7.62 -6.47
N ILE A 122 10.86 -6.58 -5.67
CA ILE A 122 11.79 -5.46 -5.90
C ILE A 122 12.65 -5.35 -4.65
N ASP A 123 13.92 -4.97 -4.81
CA ASP A 123 14.84 -4.67 -3.72
C ASP A 123 14.15 -3.85 -2.61
N PHE A 124 14.32 -4.31 -1.36
CA PHE A 124 13.67 -3.70 -0.20
C PHE A 124 13.99 -2.21 -0.04
N PHE A 125 15.23 -1.78 -0.29
CA PHE A 125 15.63 -0.37 -0.16
C PHE A 125 14.90 0.47 -1.19
N LEU A 126 14.84 0.03 -2.45
CA LEU A 126 14.11 0.74 -3.51
C LEU A 126 12.61 0.81 -3.21
N SER A 127 12.04 -0.30 -2.74
CA SER A 127 10.63 -0.38 -2.34
C SER A 127 10.32 0.63 -1.22
N ALA A 128 11.18 0.71 -0.20
CA ALA A 128 11.04 1.64 0.91
C ALA A 128 11.25 3.11 0.50
N VAL A 129 12.23 3.39 -0.36
CA VAL A 129 12.46 4.74 -0.92
C VAL A 129 11.25 5.18 -1.73
N LEU A 130 10.73 4.34 -2.64
CA LEU A 130 9.53 4.65 -3.41
C LEU A 130 8.34 4.93 -2.50
N PHE A 131 8.11 4.06 -1.51
CA PHE A 131 7.04 4.20 -0.53
C PHE A 131 7.13 5.55 0.21
N LEU A 132 8.27 5.86 0.82
CA LEU A 132 8.46 7.09 1.58
C LEU A 132 8.43 8.33 0.71
N THR A 133 9.01 8.27 -0.50
CA THR A 133 8.98 9.36 -1.48
C THR A 133 7.54 9.76 -1.75
N VAL A 134 6.69 8.78 -2.10
CA VAL A 134 5.28 9.03 -2.43
C VAL A 134 4.47 9.40 -1.19
N PHE A 135 4.70 8.74 -0.06
CA PHE A 135 4.00 9.03 1.20
C PHE A 135 4.22 10.48 1.63
N ILE A 136 5.50 10.87 1.78
CA ILE A 136 5.83 12.18 2.32
C ILE A 136 5.36 13.28 1.37
N THR A 137 5.62 13.18 0.05
CA THR A 137 5.17 14.22 -0.89
C THR A 137 3.64 14.35 -0.95
N SER A 138 2.90 13.24 -0.84
CA SER A 138 1.44 13.25 -0.89
C SER A 138 0.82 13.96 0.33
N PHE A 139 1.40 13.81 1.51
CA PHE A 139 0.82 14.35 2.75
C PHE A 139 1.51 15.60 3.30
N TYR A 140 2.80 15.79 3.07
CA TYR A 140 3.57 16.90 3.63
C TYR A 140 3.37 18.24 2.90
N PHE A 141 3.01 18.19 1.61
CA PHE A 141 2.68 19.41 0.85
C PHE A 141 1.37 20.04 1.31
N ASP A 142 0.44 19.24 1.84
CA ASP A 142 -0.88 19.67 2.31
C ASP A 142 -1.70 20.46 1.27
N ASP A 143 -1.54 20.11 -0.02
CA ASP A 143 -2.27 20.70 -1.14
C ASP A 143 -3.08 19.61 -1.87
N ALA A 144 -4.40 19.80 -1.94
CA ALA A 144 -5.32 18.84 -2.53
C ALA A 144 -5.12 18.64 -4.05
N ALA A 145 -4.76 19.70 -4.78
CA ALA A 145 -4.53 19.62 -6.22
C ALA A 145 -3.23 18.86 -6.52
N LEU A 146 -2.18 19.08 -5.73
CA LEU A 146 -0.93 18.33 -5.82
C LEU A 146 -1.14 16.86 -5.44
N LEU A 147 -1.83 16.60 -4.33
CA LEU A 147 -2.17 15.24 -3.90
C LEU A 147 -2.86 14.47 -5.05
N LYS A 148 -3.88 15.06 -5.68
CA LYS A 148 -4.59 14.43 -6.79
C LYS A 148 -3.66 14.07 -7.95
N LYS A 149 -2.82 15.02 -8.39
CA LYS A 149 -1.88 14.80 -9.50
C LYS A 149 -0.85 13.73 -9.19
N LEU A 150 -0.27 13.77 -7.98
CA LEU A 150 0.73 12.80 -7.53
C LEU A 150 0.12 11.41 -7.34
N PHE A 151 -1.10 11.32 -6.80
CA PHE A 151 -1.83 10.07 -6.62
C PHE A 151 -2.08 9.37 -7.96
N PHE A 152 -2.62 10.07 -8.96
CA PHE A 152 -2.88 9.47 -10.27
C PHE A 152 -1.59 9.06 -10.99
N PHE A 153 -0.52 9.84 -10.87
CA PHE A 153 0.78 9.47 -11.41
C PHE A 153 1.32 8.20 -10.75
N TYR A 154 1.24 8.12 -9.42
CA TYR A 154 1.64 6.92 -8.68
C TYR A 154 0.80 5.70 -9.08
N LEU A 155 -0.53 5.86 -9.13
CA LEU A 155 -1.46 4.81 -9.54
C LEU A 155 -1.14 4.28 -10.94
N ALA A 156 -0.84 5.17 -11.89
CA ALA A 156 -0.41 4.78 -13.23
C ALA A 156 0.86 3.93 -13.19
N GLY A 157 1.88 4.35 -12.44
CA GLY A 157 3.12 3.57 -12.29
C GLY A 157 2.90 2.21 -11.60
N VAL A 158 2.03 2.13 -10.60
CA VAL A 158 1.62 0.85 -9.99
C VAL A 158 0.94 -0.06 -11.02
N ILE A 159 0.05 0.48 -11.86
CA ILE A 159 -0.58 -0.29 -12.95
C ILE A 159 0.49 -0.80 -13.94
N VAL A 160 1.48 0.02 -14.30
CA VAL A 160 2.59 -0.43 -15.15
C VAL A 160 3.37 -1.58 -14.49
N LEU A 161 3.69 -1.48 -13.19
CA LEU A 161 4.35 -2.56 -12.45
C LEU A 161 3.50 -3.84 -12.42
N ILE A 162 2.19 -3.72 -12.20
CA ILE A 162 1.27 -4.87 -12.23
C ILE A 162 1.30 -5.54 -13.60
N ILE A 163 1.18 -4.78 -14.69
CA ILE A 163 1.22 -5.31 -16.06
C ILE A 163 2.58 -5.98 -16.32
N TYR A 164 3.68 -5.34 -15.92
CA TYR A 164 5.03 -5.88 -16.08
C TYR A 164 5.19 -7.26 -15.42
N PHE A 165 4.72 -7.41 -14.17
CA PHE A 165 4.81 -8.68 -13.45
C PHE A 165 3.80 -9.72 -13.93
N LEU A 166 2.59 -9.32 -14.32
CA LEU A 166 1.59 -10.24 -14.88
C LEU A 166 2.03 -10.84 -16.21
N LEU A 167 2.74 -10.07 -17.04
CA LEU A 167 3.31 -10.54 -18.30
C LEU A 167 4.57 -11.38 -18.11
N GLY A 168 5.09 -11.52 -16.89
CA GLY A 168 6.31 -12.29 -16.61
C GLY A 168 7.57 -11.74 -17.28
N LEU A 169 7.60 -10.44 -17.60
CA LEU A 169 8.71 -9.82 -18.35
C LEU A 169 10.06 -9.84 -17.60
N ASN A 170 10.04 -10.12 -16.30
CA ASN A 170 11.23 -10.19 -15.46
C ASN A 170 12.22 -11.27 -15.94
N GLU A 171 11.74 -12.45 -16.35
CA GLU A 171 12.59 -13.55 -16.81
C GLU A 171 13.31 -13.28 -18.14
N PRO A 172 12.64 -12.87 -19.24
CA PRO A 172 13.32 -12.62 -20.50
C PRO A 172 14.28 -11.43 -20.41
N LEU A 173 13.91 -10.38 -19.66
CA LEU A 173 14.79 -9.23 -19.44
C LEU A 173 15.97 -9.56 -18.54
N GLY A 174 15.81 -10.46 -17.58
CA GLY A 174 16.88 -10.90 -16.67
C GLY A 174 18.04 -11.60 -17.39
N ARG A 175 17.82 -12.10 -18.61
CA ARG A 175 18.88 -12.66 -19.46
C ARG A 175 19.76 -11.59 -20.11
N ILE A 176 19.26 -10.36 -20.22
CA ILE A 176 19.91 -9.24 -20.92
C ILE A 176 20.50 -8.27 -19.91
N VAL A 177 19.77 -7.98 -18.83
CA VAL A 177 20.14 -6.98 -17.83
C VAL A 177 19.93 -7.56 -16.43
N PRO A 178 20.91 -7.43 -15.51
CA PRO A 178 20.74 -7.85 -14.13
C PRO A 178 19.69 -6.99 -13.43
N PHE A 179 18.87 -7.61 -12.57
CA PHE A 179 17.85 -6.95 -11.75
C PHE A 179 16.88 -6.02 -12.52
N PRO A 180 16.15 -6.51 -13.55
CA PRO A 180 15.35 -5.62 -14.39
C PRO A 180 14.14 -5.01 -13.66
N ALA A 181 13.57 -5.71 -12.67
CA ALA A 181 12.53 -5.16 -11.79
C ALA A 181 13.03 -3.96 -10.97
N ASP A 182 14.26 -4.01 -10.47
CA ASP A 182 14.86 -2.94 -9.67
C ASP A 182 15.17 -1.71 -10.54
N ILE A 183 15.64 -1.92 -11.76
CA ILE A 183 15.87 -0.84 -12.73
C ILE A 183 14.55 -0.16 -13.07
N LEU A 184 13.48 -0.93 -13.28
CA LEU A 184 12.15 -0.37 -13.51
C LEU A 184 11.66 0.45 -12.30
N ALA A 185 11.88 -0.05 -11.09
CA ALA A 185 11.56 0.66 -9.84
C ALA A 185 12.35 1.97 -9.70
N LEU A 186 13.66 1.95 -9.99
CA LEU A 186 14.52 3.14 -10.02
C LEU A 186 14.03 4.17 -11.02
N CYS A 187 13.71 3.75 -12.24
CA CYS A 187 13.11 4.60 -13.27
C CYS A 187 11.80 5.23 -12.78
N PHE A 188 10.97 4.45 -12.07
CA PHE A 188 9.71 4.95 -11.51
C PHE A 188 9.93 5.96 -10.38
N ILE A 189 10.86 5.69 -9.44
CA ILE A 189 11.24 6.64 -8.38
C ILE A 189 11.75 7.95 -8.99
N PHE A 190 12.61 7.85 -10.00
CA PHE A 190 13.15 9.02 -10.69
C PHE A 190 12.05 9.81 -11.40
N ALA A 191 11.22 9.14 -12.20
CA ALA A 191 10.11 9.78 -12.91
C ALA A 191 9.13 10.45 -11.96
N TYR A 192 8.78 9.79 -10.85
CA TYR A 192 7.92 10.36 -9.80
C TYR A 192 8.55 11.60 -9.17
N SER A 193 9.84 11.52 -8.83
CA SER A 193 10.59 12.61 -8.21
C SER A 193 10.68 13.84 -9.12
N VAL A 194 11.02 13.63 -10.40
CA VAL A 194 11.06 14.70 -11.40
C VAL A 194 9.67 15.30 -11.61
N TYR A 195 8.62 14.48 -11.70
CA TYR A 195 7.25 14.96 -11.82
C TYR A 195 6.82 15.81 -10.62
N ALA A 196 7.09 15.34 -9.39
CA ALA A 196 6.82 16.10 -8.18
C ALA A 196 7.56 17.44 -8.17
N TRP A 197 8.83 17.45 -8.56
CA TRP A 197 9.62 18.68 -8.70
C TRP A 197 9.02 19.66 -9.72
N MET A 198 8.62 19.18 -10.90
CA MET A 198 8.02 20.00 -11.94
C MET A 198 6.74 20.70 -11.47
N LEU A 199 5.94 20.04 -10.63
CA LEU A 199 4.70 20.61 -10.10
C LEU A 199 4.94 21.73 -9.07
N ILE A 200 6.02 21.64 -8.29
CA ILE A 200 6.28 22.57 -7.18
C ILE A 200 7.32 23.65 -7.51
N ARG A 201 8.00 23.58 -8.66
CA ARG A 201 9.16 24.43 -8.99
C ARG A 201 8.90 25.93 -8.86
N ASN A 202 7.66 26.36 -9.04
CA ASN A 202 7.24 27.76 -8.96
C ASN A 202 7.01 28.27 -7.53
N ASN A 203 6.99 27.38 -6.52
CA ASN A 203 6.71 27.73 -5.12
C ASN A 203 7.91 27.44 -4.21
N GLY A 204 8.55 28.49 -3.70
CA GLY A 204 9.74 28.39 -2.85
C GLY A 204 9.53 27.62 -1.53
N VAL A 205 8.34 27.70 -0.94
CA VAL A 205 8.02 27.00 0.32
C VAL A 205 7.91 25.49 0.07
N LEU A 206 7.19 25.09 -0.98
CA LEU A 206 7.02 23.68 -1.34
C LEU A 206 8.36 23.05 -1.77
N ARG A 207 9.24 23.81 -2.42
CA ARG A 207 10.59 23.35 -2.75
C ARG A 207 11.42 22.99 -1.52
N LYS A 208 11.37 23.81 -0.46
CA LYS A 208 12.04 23.49 0.81
C LYS A 208 11.48 22.20 1.40
N LYS A 209 10.15 22.08 1.44
CA LYS A 209 9.47 20.87 1.91
C LYS A 209 9.89 19.62 1.12
N TYR A 210 9.98 19.73 -0.21
CA TYR A 210 10.38 18.63 -1.08
C TYR A 210 11.82 18.19 -0.86
N ARG A 211 12.76 19.12 -0.71
CA ARG A 211 14.16 18.78 -0.39
C ARG A 211 14.24 17.98 0.92
N THR A 212 13.57 18.45 1.97
CA THR A 212 13.50 17.71 3.24
C THR A 212 12.86 16.34 3.04
N ALA A 213 11.76 16.26 2.28
CA ALA A 213 11.08 15.01 1.98
C ALA A 213 11.99 13.99 1.28
N MET A 214 12.74 14.41 0.26
CA MET A 214 13.67 13.52 -0.45
C MET A 214 14.83 13.08 0.43
N ILE A 215 15.41 14.00 1.22
CA ILE A 215 16.49 13.62 2.15
C ILE A 215 15.99 12.54 3.13
N VAL A 216 14.82 12.73 3.74
CA VAL A 216 14.26 11.76 4.68
C VAL A 216 13.89 10.44 3.98
N ALA A 217 13.26 10.51 2.80
CA ALA A 217 12.83 9.33 2.05
C ALA A 217 14.00 8.45 1.60
N PHE A 218 15.17 9.02 1.32
CA PHE A 218 16.37 8.28 0.96
C PHE A 218 17.22 7.92 2.18
N ALA A 219 17.45 8.85 3.11
CA ALA A 219 18.29 8.57 4.27
C ALA A 219 17.67 7.49 5.18
N SER A 220 16.35 7.52 5.40
CA SER A 220 15.71 6.61 6.36
C SER A 220 15.83 5.12 5.97
N PRO A 221 15.50 4.68 4.74
CA PRO A 221 15.68 3.29 4.35
C PRO A 221 17.14 2.84 4.39
N PHE A 222 18.06 3.70 3.97
CA PHE A 222 19.48 3.34 3.97
C PHE A 222 20.04 3.22 5.39
N ILE A 223 19.73 4.14 6.30
CA ILE A 223 20.19 4.05 7.69
C ILE A 223 19.58 2.83 8.38
N VAL A 224 18.25 2.70 8.34
CA VAL A 224 17.55 1.61 9.04
C VAL A 224 17.88 0.26 8.40
N GLY A 225 17.83 0.17 7.07
CA GLY A 225 18.13 -1.06 6.34
C GLY A 225 19.57 -1.54 6.57
N THR A 226 20.56 -0.64 6.62
CA THR A 226 21.95 -1.01 6.92
C THR A 226 22.09 -1.56 8.34
N ILE A 227 21.46 -0.91 9.34
CA ILE A 227 21.48 -1.38 10.73
C ILE A 227 20.87 -2.79 10.81
N PHE A 228 19.70 -3.00 10.20
CA PHE A 228 19.01 -4.30 10.27
C PHE A 228 19.80 -5.40 9.54
N LYS A 229 20.32 -5.14 8.33
CA LYS A 229 21.03 -6.16 7.56
C LYS A 229 22.41 -6.47 8.15
N TYR A 230 23.24 -5.46 8.41
CA TYR A 230 24.65 -5.68 8.73
C TYR A 230 24.96 -5.72 10.22
N PHE A 231 24.22 -5.00 11.06
CA PHE A 231 24.45 -5.02 12.51
C PHE A 231 23.59 -6.07 13.22
N LEU A 232 22.34 -6.25 12.79
CA LEU A 232 21.41 -7.22 13.39
C LEU A 232 21.30 -8.54 12.62
N LEU A 233 21.95 -8.65 11.46
CA LEU A 233 21.95 -9.84 10.61
C LEU A 233 20.55 -10.33 10.23
N VAL A 234 19.61 -9.39 10.08
CA VAL A 234 18.22 -9.69 9.69
C VAL A 234 18.16 -9.78 8.15
N PRO A 235 17.70 -10.92 7.59
CA PRO A 235 17.56 -11.06 6.15
C PRO A 235 16.47 -10.12 5.63
N MET A 236 16.74 -9.46 4.50
CA MET A 236 15.77 -8.58 3.86
C MET A 236 14.74 -9.39 3.06
N PRO A 237 13.47 -8.93 2.94
CA PRO A 237 12.43 -9.69 2.25
C PRO A 237 12.74 -10.02 0.79
N ALA A 238 13.34 -9.05 0.08
CA ALA A 238 13.84 -9.20 -1.27
C ALA A 238 15.15 -8.42 -1.40
N GLU A 239 16.18 -9.11 -1.86
CA GLU A 239 17.52 -8.58 -2.07
C GLU A 239 17.77 -8.40 -3.56
N GLY A 240 18.15 -7.20 -3.96
CA GLY A 240 18.36 -6.85 -5.35
C GLY A 240 19.60 -5.97 -5.54
N ILE A 241 19.52 -5.02 -6.46
CA ILE A 241 20.67 -4.23 -6.89
C ILE A 241 21.33 -3.43 -5.76
N VAL A 242 20.54 -2.85 -4.85
CA VAL A 242 21.08 -1.99 -3.78
C VAL A 242 21.81 -2.86 -2.77
N VAL A 243 21.16 -3.94 -2.37
CA VAL A 243 21.75 -4.92 -1.47
C VAL A 243 23.02 -5.53 -2.04
N ALA A 244 23.03 -5.93 -3.31
CA ALA A 244 24.21 -6.52 -3.95
C ALA A 244 25.41 -5.55 -3.95
N VAL A 245 25.16 -4.26 -4.20
CA VAL A 245 26.19 -3.22 -4.13
C VAL A 245 26.68 -3.02 -2.69
N MET A 246 25.77 -2.99 -1.72
CA MET A 246 26.14 -2.84 -0.30
C MET A 246 26.93 -4.04 0.21
N ASP A 247 26.55 -5.26 -0.19
CA ASP A 247 27.27 -6.49 0.16
C ASP A 247 28.68 -6.47 -0.43
N TYR A 248 28.83 -6.02 -1.68
CA TYR A 248 30.16 -5.83 -2.27
C TYR A 248 31.05 -4.89 -1.43
N PHE A 249 30.51 -3.75 -0.98
CA PHE A 249 31.27 -2.81 -0.14
C PHE A 249 31.52 -3.31 1.28
N TRP A 250 30.58 -4.02 1.87
CA TRP A 250 30.70 -4.50 3.25
C TRP A 250 31.67 -5.67 3.36
N TYR A 251 31.65 -6.58 2.39
CA TYR A 251 32.51 -7.76 2.38
C TYR A 251 33.80 -7.59 1.55
N LEU A 252 34.10 -6.36 1.12
CA LEU A 252 35.29 -6.05 0.33
C LEU A 252 36.60 -6.44 1.05
N GLU A 253 36.63 -6.41 2.39
CA GLU A 253 37.77 -6.86 3.20
C GLU A 253 38.01 -8.38 3.20
N PHE A 254 37.05 -9.20 2.73
CA PHE A 254 37.20 -10.67 2.69
C PHE A 254 37.65 -11.21 1.31
N LEU A 255 37.89 -10.32 0.34
CA LEU A 255 38.33 -10.66 -1.01
C LEU A 255 39.85 -10.50 -1.23
N GLU A 256 40.58 -9.98 -0.23
CA GLU A 256 42.06 -9.99 -0.15
C GLU A 256 42.55 -11.16 0.72
#